data_AF-A0A915ZXS6-F1
#
_entry.id   AF-A0A915ZXS6-F1
#
_cell.length_a   1.000
_cell.length_b   1.000
_cell.length_c   1.000
_cell.angle_alpha   90.00
_cell.angle_beta   90.00
_cell.angle_gamma   90.00
#
_symmetry.space_group_name_H-M   'P 1'
#
loop_
_entity.id
_entity.type
_entity.pdbx_description
1 polymer ?
#
loop_
_entity_poly.entity_id
_entity_poly.type
_entity_poly.pdbx_seq_one_letter_code
_entity_poly.pdbx_strand_id
1 'polypeptide(L)'
;MLYLLVQVNESIKRIVSKHVVSIKFTNNQFSDLFGAVTSGEYGDREVEVFIRREKSESWKKVDNGLKGNLEMLEVLKYSQVKFCLIEKTHLDTSQITNTLNAFDILMNNSYQTLLLQHCTEYNDCNKLYNEIIDLFRNQNVGWTGGVHDTIGKAFVNRIMNAIWYIDLHLSTLHARSCNLPVFFTQLKTYQDGKTYNKFYHTSYHKKNPLSQQKLVYLSSSLELSVSQPWANNDVWNQVIPATLSLIEILKKYAGYLTITTTNMNILHHSDGSARNPENDCTMY
;
A
#
# COMPACT_ATOMS: atom_id res chain seq x y z
N MET A 1 -41.40 -7.62 -39.70
CA MET A 1 -41.42 -8.70 -38.69
C MET A 1 -40.00 -8.79 -38.16
N LEU A 2 -39.82 -8.62 -36.84
CA LEU A 2 -38.50 -8.55 -36.21
C LEU A 2 -38.17 -9.87 -35.52
N TYR A 3 -36.94 -10.36 -35.70
CA TYR A 3 -36.44 -11.56 -35.03
C TYR A 3 -35.46 -11.14 -33.94
N LEU A 4 -35.77 -11.51 -32.69
CA LEU A 4 -34.96 -11.17 -31.53
C LEU A 4 -34.46 -12.43 -30.83
N LEU A 5 -33.22 -12.37 -30.36
CA LEU A 5 -32.70 -13.34 -29.39
C LEU A 5 -33.05 -12.84 -27.99
N VAL A 6 -33.96 -13.53 -27.32
CA VAL A 6 -34.44 -13.14 -25.99
C VAL A 6 -33.97 -14.13 -24.94
N GLN A 7 -33.56 -13.62 -23.77
CA GLN A 7 -33.27 -14.43 -22.59
C GLN A 7 -33.83 -13.76 -21.33
N VAL A 8 -34.20 -14.58 -20.35
CA VAL A 8 -34.67 -14.12 -19.03
C VAL A 8 -33.76 -14.71 -17.96
N ASN A 9 -33.26 -13.83 -17.10
CA ASN A 9 -32.38 -14.15 -15.99
C ASN A 9 -33.03 -13.75 -14.67
N GLU A 10 -32.75 -14.51 -13.63
CA GLU A 10 -32.90 -14.10 -12.24
C GLU A 10 -31.48 -14.08 -11.67
N SER A 11 -31.02 -12.89 -11.28
CA SER A 11 -29.62 -12.62 -10.93
C SER A 11 -28.62 -13.20 -11.96
N ILE A 12 -27.85 -14.22 -11.56
CA ILE A 12 -26.82 -14.90 -12.37
C ILE A 12 -27.40 -16.13 -13.08
N LYS A 13 -28.55 -16.66 -12.62
CA LYS A 13 -29.17 -17.86 -13.16
C LYS A 13 -30.03 -17.52 -14.38
N ARG A 14 -29.76 -18.17 -15.51
CA ARG A 14 -30.60 -18.08 -16.70
C ARG A 14 -31.81 -18.98 -16.50
N ILE A 15 -33.00 -18.39 -16.35
CA ILE A 15 -34.26 -19.14 -16.20
C ILE A 15 -34.77 -19.56 -17.58
N VAL A 16 -34.76 -18.62 -18.54
CA VAL A 16 -35.19 -18.89 -19.90
C VAL A 16 -33.98 -18.83 -20.83
N SER A 17 -33.65 -19.98 -21.42
CA SER A 17 -32.57 -20.11 -22.39
C SER A 17 -32.82 -19.24 -23.63
N LYS A 18 -31.73 -18.77 -24.25
CA LYS A 18 -31.79 -17.95 -25.46
C LYS A 18 -32.60 -18.67 -26.55
N HIS A 19 -33.69 -18.07 -26.98
CA HIS A 19 -34.48 -18.55 -28.10
C HIS A 19 -34.87 -17.36 -28.99
N VAL A 20 -35.22 -17.69 -30.24
CA VAL A 20 -35.60 -16.71 -31.25
C VAL A 20 -37.09 -16.45 -31.13
N VAL A 21 -37.46 -15.18 -30.95
CA VAL A 21 -38.85 -14.72 -30.89
C VAL A 21 -39.15 -13.89 -32.12
N SER A 22 -40.23 -14.22 -32.84
CA SER A 22 -40.78 -13.39 -33.92
C SER A 22 -41.88 -12.51 -33.36
N ILE A 23 -41.71 -11.18 -33.47
CA ILE A 23 -42.70 -10.22 -32.98
C ILE A 23 -43.36 -9.54 -34.18
N LYS A 24 -44.70 -9.48 -34.14
CA LYS A 24 -45.50 -8.55 -34.94
C LYS A 24 -45.69 -7.28 -34.12
N PHE A 25 -45.41 -6.12 -34.70
CA PHE A 25 -45.46 -4.79 -34.06
C PHE A 25 -46.88 -4.34 -33.62
N THR A 26 -47.81 -5.24 -33.38
CA THR A 26 -49.08 -4.89 -32.73
C THR A 26 -48.89 -4.66 -31.23
N ASN A 27 -47.77 -5.12 -30.67
CA ASN A 27 -47.39 -4.99 -29.28
C ASN A 27 -46.16 -4.06 -29.21
N ASN A 28 -46.35 -2.88 -28.61
CA ASN A 28 -45.37 -1.79 -28.73
C ASN A 28 -44.43 -1.70 -27.54
N GLN A 29 -44.61 -2.49 -26.47
CA GLN A 29 -43.82 -2.34 -25.25
C GLN A 29 -43.01 -3.59 -24.90
N PHE A 30 -41.88 -3.39 -24.20
CA PHE A 30 -41.07 -4.48 -23.67
C PHE A 30 -41.85 -5.37 -22.68
N SER A 31 -42.88 -4.85 -22.02
CA SER A 31 -43.82 -5.61 -21.19
C SER A 31 -44.52 -6.74 -21.96
N ASP A 32 -44.93 -6.45 -23.19
CA ASP A 32 -45.66 -7.41 -24.02
C ASP A 32 -44.73 -8.53 -24.48
N LEU A 33 -43.49 -8.18 -24.84
CA LEU A 33 -42.44 -9.15 -25.16
C LEU A 33 -42.07 -10.00 -23.94
N PHE A 34 -41.93 -9.36 -22.78
CA PHE A 34 -41.64 -10.06 -21.54
C PHE A 34 -42.74 -11.07 -21.20
N GLY A 35 -44.01 -10.64 -21.20
CA GLY A 35 -45.16 -11.51 -20.94
C GLY A 35 -45.28 -12.65 -21.96
N ALA A 36 -45.00 -12.39 -23.23
CA ALA A 36 -45.00 -13.43 -24.26
C ALA A 36 -43.91 -14.49 -24.02
N VAL A 37 -42.74 -14.09 -23.53
CA VAL A 37 -41.59 -14.98 -23.29
C VAL A 37 -41.70 -15.73 -21.97
N THR A 38 -42.31 -15.13 -20.95
CA THR A 38 -42.54 -15.77 -19.65
C THR A 38 -43.88 -16.48 -19.55
N SER A 39 -44.69 -16.49 -20.63
CA SER A 39 -46.08 -17.00 -20.60
C SER A 39 -46.95 -16.35 -19.50
N GLY A 40 -46.66 -15.09 -19.16
CA GLY A 40 -47.33 -14.36 -18.08
C GLY A 40 -46.81 -14.67 -16.67
N GLU A 41 -45.83 -15.56 -16.52
CA GLU A 41 -45.16 -15.78 -15.24
C GLU A 41 -44.33 -14.54 -14.86
N TYR A 42 -44.23 -14.27 -13.55
CA TYR A 42 -43.43 -13.18 -12.95
C TYR A 42 -43.97 -11.74 -13.09
N GLY A 43 -45.26 -11.55 -13.41
CA GLY A 43 -45.87 -10.21 -13.57
C GLY A 43 -45.74 -9.26 -12.37
N ASP A 44 -45.62 -9.80 -11.15
CA ASP A 44 -45.50 -8.99 -9.92
C ASP A 44 -44.05 -8.61 -9.56
N ARG A 45 -43.05 -9.02 -10.35
CA ARG A 45 -41.63 -8.80 -10.04
C ARG A 45 -41.08 -7.61 -10.80
N GLU A 46 -40.15 -6.88 -10.20
CA GLU A 46 -39.47 -5.78 -10.87
C GLU A 46 -38.46 -6.35 -11.88
N VAL A 47 -38.46 -5.80 -13.11
CA VAL A 47 -37.67 -6.33 -14.23
C VAL A 47 -36.84 -5.22 -14.87
N GLU A 48 -35.54 -5.45 -14.97
CA GLU A 48 -34.64 -4.62 -15.78
C GLU A 48 -34.51 -5.17 -17.19
N VAL A 49 -34.46 -4.27 -18.17
CA VAL A 49 -34.35 -4.60 -19.60
C VAL A 49 -32.99 -4.16 -20.12
N PHE A 50 -32.31 -5.08 -20.80
CA PHE A 50 -31.03 -4.84 -21.44
C PHE A 50 -31.05 -5.23 -22.91
N ILE A 51 -30.34 -4.47 -23.74
CA ILE A 51 -30.27 -4.67 -25.20
C ILE A 51 -28.83 -4.65 -25.69
N ARG A 52 -28.54 -5.34 -26.80
CA ARG A 52 -27.25 -5.26 -27.51
C ARG A 52 -27.36 -5.71 -28.97
N ARG A 53 -26.44 -5.25 -29.82
CA ARG A 53 -26.46 -5.56 -31.26
C ARG A 53 -25.80 -6.90 -31.54
N GLU A 54 -24.64 -7.13 -30.92
CA GLU A 54 -23.80 -8.29 -31.16
C GLU A 54 -23.37 -8.95 -29.85
N LYS A 55 -22.83 -10.18 -29.94
CA LYS A 55 -22.35 -10.89 -28.75
C LYS A 55 -21.10 -10.25 -28.11
N SER A 56 -20.30 -9.56 -28.92
CA SER A 56 -19.08 -8.83 -28.56
C SER A 56 -19.35 -7.51 -27.83
N GLU A 57 -20.56 -6.95 -27.96
CA GLU A 57 -20.94 -5.69 -27.33
C GLU A 57 -21.39 -5.91 -25.87
N SER A 58 -21.06 -4.95 -25.01
CA SER A 58 -21.58 -4.86 -23.65
C SER A 58 -23.09 -4.64 -23.67
N TRP A 59 -23.81 -5.21 -22.70
CA TRP A 59 -25.23 -4.96 -22.52
C TRP A 59 -25.50 -3.50 -22.16
N LYS A 60 -26.50 -2.90 -22.79
CA LYS A 60 -26.98 -1.55 -22.47
C LYS A 60 -28.33 -1.63 -21.77
N LYS A 61 -28.48 -0.92 -20.66
CA LYS A 61 -29.76 -0.84 -19.92
C LYS A 61 -30.73 0.06 -20.68
N VAL A 62 -32.02 -0.31 -20.68
CA VAL A 62 -33.10 0.52 -21.22
C VAL A 62 -33.71 1.30 -20.07
N ASP A 63 -33.62 2.63 -20.10
CA ASP A 63 -34.05 3.50 -18.99
C ASP A 63 -35.54 3.37 -18.65
N ASN A 64 -36.39 3.21 -19.67
CA ASN A 64 -37.84 3.02 -19.49
C ASN A 64 -38.22 1.56 -19.16
N GLY A 65 -37.25 0.65 -19.01
CA GLY A 65 -37.46 -0.75 -18.67
C GLY A 65 -38.56 -1.42 -19.50
N LEU A 66 -39.50 -2.08 -18.83
CA LEU A 66 -40.65 -2.74 -19.48
C LEU A 66 -41.60 -1.76 -20.21
N LYS A 67 -41.64 -0.48 -19.82
CA LYS A 67 -42.48 0.55 -20.47
C LYS A 67 -41.83 1.12 -21.73
N GLY A 68 -40.60 0.72 -22.06
CA GLY A 68 -39.91 1.17 -23.27
C GLY A 68 -40.59 0.67 -24.55
N ASN A 69 -40.50 1.47 -25.62
CA ASN A 69 -41.06 1.12 -26.93
C ASN A 69 -40.12 0.16 -27.69
N LEU A 70 -40.66 -0.95 -28.20
CA LEU A 70 -39.92 -1.94 -28.99
C LEU A 70 -39.44 -1.41 -30.36
N GLU A 71 -40.05 -0.36 -30.91
CA GLU A 71 -39.63 0.28 -32.16
C GLU A 71 -38.15 0.72 -32.13
N MET A 72 -37.63 1.05 -30.93
CA MET A 72 -36.22 1.42 -30.79
C MET A 72 -35.27 0.30 -31.23
N LEU A 73 -35.68 -0.97 -31.11
CA LEU A 73 -34.87 -2.11 -31.50
C LEU A 73 -34.68 -2.16 -33.02
N GLU A 74 -35.72 -1.81 -33.79
CA GLU A 74 -35.66 -1.76 -35.23
C GLU A 74 -34.85 -0.55 -35.71
N VAL A 75 -35.18 0.65 -35.21
CA VAL A 75 -34.50 1.91 -35.59
C VAL A 75 -33.01 1.86 -35.28
N LEU A 76 -32.64 1.34 -34.09
CA LEU A 76 -31.25 1.30 -33.63
C LEU A 76 -30.54 -0.03 -33.94
N LYS A 77 -31.20 -0.95 -34.65
CA LYS A 77 -30.70 -2.26 -35.09
C LYS A 77 -30.19 -3.16 -33.94
N TYR A 78 -30.91 -3.19 -32.82
CA TYR A 78 -30.64 -4.12 -31.72
C TYR A 78 -31.31 -5.47 -31.99
N SER A 79 -30.56 -6.56 -31.81
CA SER A 79 -31.02 -7.92 -32.14
C SER A 79 -31.16 -8.83 -30.92
N GLN A 80 -30.67 -8.41 -29.75
CA GLN A 80 -30.67 -9.21 -28.53
C GLN A 80 -31.28 -8.43 -27.37
N VAL A 81 -32.17 -9.09 -26.63
CA VAL A 81 -32.84 -8.55 -25.45
C VAL A 81 -32.62 -9.49 -24.27
N LYS A 82 -32.33 -8.93 -23.11
CA LYS A 82 -32.18 -9.65 -21.85
C LYS A 82 -33.07 -8.99 -20.80
N PHE A 83 -33.92 -9.79 -20.18
CA PHE A 83 -34.70 -9.40 -19.02
C PHE A 83 -34.03 -9.94 -17.76
N CYS A 84 -33.90 -9.10 -16.73
CA CYS A 84 -33.36 -9.48 -15.43
C CYS A 84 -34.44 -9.25 -14.36
N LEU A 85 -34.91 -10.32 -13.72
CA LEU A 85 -35.78 -10.26 -12.56
C LEU A 85 -34.98 -9.80 -11.35
N ILE A 86 -35.44 -8.74 -10.69
CA ILE A 86 -34.96 -8.30 -9.39
C ILE A 86 -35.68 -9.12 -8.32
N GLU A 87 -34.92 -9.76 -7.43
CA GLU A 87 -35.50 -10.47 -6.28
C GLU A 87 -36.20 -9.46 -5.35
N LYS A 88 -37.47 -9.74 -5.01
CA LYS A 88 -38.16 -9.01 -3.95
C LYS A 88 -37.44 -9.28 -2.64
N THR A 89 -36.70 -8.30 -2.15
CA THR A 89 -36.22 -8.30 -0.77
C THR A 89 -37.45 -8.17 0.13
N HIS A 90 -37.95 -9.29 0.64
CA HIS A 90 -38.88 -9.27 1.75
C HIS A 90 -38.13 -8.69 2.96
N LEU A 91 -38.37 -7.41 3.23
CA LEU A 91 -38.11 -6.75 4.51
C LEU A 91 -39.04 -7.36 5.55
N ASP A 92 -38.76 -8.58 5.98
CA ASP A 92 -39.35 -9.16 7.18
C ASP A 92 -38.27 -9.90 7.96
N THR A 93 -37.82 -9.20 9.01
CA THR A 93 -37.26 -9.71 10.27
C THR A 93 -36.67 -11.12 10.20
N SER A 94 -35.50 -11.26 9.60
CA SER A 94 -34.61 -12.39 9.83
C SER A 94 -33.24 -11.83 10.16
N GLN A 95 -32.67 -12.37 11.23
CA GLN A 95 -31.38 -12.00 11.79
C GLN A 95 -30.37 -11.64 10.71
N ILE A 96 -29.74 -10.46 10.84
CA ILE A 96 -28.61 -10.05 10.02
C ILE A 96 -27.46 -11.02 10.31
N THR A 97 -27.45 -12.18 9.67
CA THR A 97 -26.21 -12.80 9.26
C THR A 97 -25.81 -12.07 8.00
N ASN A 98 -24.98 -11.04 8.16
CA ASN A 98 -24.10 -10.56 7.11
C ASN A 98 -23.30 -11.77 6.62
N THR A 99 -23.85 -12.55 5.69
CA THR A 99 -23.07 -13.51 4.92
C THR A 99 -22.31 -12.69 3.89
N LEU A 100 -21.34 -11.95 4.40
CA LEU A 100 -20.22 -11.40 3.65
C LEU A 100 -19.73 -12.58 2.80
N ASN A 101 -19.91 -12.52 1.48
CA ASN A 101 -19.59 -13.67 0.64
C ASN A 101 -18.08 -13.94 0.80
N ALA A 102 -17.63 -15.19 0.63
CA ALA A 102 -16.22 -15.53 0.88
C ALA A 102 -15.24 -14.64 0.08
N PHE A 103 -15.60 -14.22 -1.13
CA PHE A 103 -14.85 -13.24 -1.92
C PHE A 103 -14.90 -11.84 -1.32
N ASP A 104 -16.04 -11.37 -0.82
CA ASP A 104 -16.14 -10.08 -0.13
C ASP A 104 -15.29 -10.07 1.16
N ILE A 105 -15.23 -11.21 1.88
CA ILE A 105 -14.35 -11.39 3.05
C ILE A 105 -12.90 -11.34 2.62
N LEU A 106 -12.52 -12.08 1.58
CA LEU A 106 -11.15 -12.08 1.06
C LEU A 106 -10.75 -10.71 0.52
N MET A 107 -11.66 -10.02 -0.17
CA MET A 107 -11.45 -8.69 -0.73
C MET A 107 -11.27 -7.68 0.41
N ASN A 108 -12.17 -7.66 1.40
CA ASN A 108 -12.06 -6.77 2.56
C ASN A 108 -10.80 -7.07 3.38
N ASN A 109 -10.45 -8.33 3.59
CA ASN A 109 -9.21 -8.72 4.28
C ASN A 109 -7.95 -8.32 3.50
N SER A 110 -8.02 -8.26 2.17
CA SER A 110 -6.88 -7.82 1.35
C SER A 110 -6.57 -6.32 1.52
N TYR A 111 -7.60 -5.51 1.78
CA TYR A 111 -7.48 -4.08 2.07
C TYR A 111 -7.14 -3.80 3.54
N GLN A 112 -7.27 -4.79 4.42
CA GLN A 112 -6.90 -4.62 5.82
C GLN A 112 -5.39 -4.34 5.92
N THR A 113 -5.10 -3.25 6.62
CA THR A 113 -3.73 -2.85 6.91
C THR A 113 -3.23 -3.72 8.05
N LEU A 114 -2.21 -4.52 7.78
CA LEU A 114 -1.59 -5.41 8.76
C LEU A 114 -0.23 -4.84 9.17
N LEU A 115 0.07 -4.97 10.45
CA LEU A 115 1.30 -4.47 11.05
C LEU A 115 2.00 -5.60 11.81
N LEU A 116 3.32 -5.50 11.90
CA LEU A 116 4.13 -6.56 12.46
C LEU A 116 3.86 -6.80 13.95
N GLN A 117 4.04 -8.05 14.34
CA GLN A 117 4.04 -8.43 15.75
C GLN A 117 5.38 -8.11 16.40
N HIS A 118 5.34 -7.91 17.71
CA HIS A 118 6.53 -7.71 18.53
C HIS A 118 7.40 -8.95 18.55
N CYS A 119 8.71 -8.75 18.62
CA CYS A 119 9.64 -9.79 19.03
C CYS A 119 9.44 -10.10 20.52
N THR A 120 9.38 -11.39 20.85
CA THR A 120 9.18 -11.91 22.21
C THR A 120 10.46 -11.97 23.03
N GLU A 121 11.62 -12.07 22.37
CA GLU A 121 12.93 -12.10 23.02
C GLU A 121 13.36 -10.71 23.46
N TYR A 122 13.82 -10.58 24.70
CA TYR A 122 14.15 -9.29 25.31
C TYR A 122 15.66 -9.02 25.30
N ASN A 123 16.13 -8.39 24.22
CA ASN A 123 17.43 -7.72 24.18
C ASN A 123 17.24 -6.26 23.70
N ASP A 124 18.22 -5.38 23.92
CA ASP A 124 18.07 -3.95 23.57
C ASP A 124 17.85 -3.71 22.05
N CYS A 125 18.29 -4.63 21.18
CA CYS A 125 18.05 -4.56 19.74
C CYS A 125 16.59 -4.90 19.39
N ASN A 126 16.05 -5.95 20.00
CA ASN A 126 14.63 -6.31 19.90
C ASN A 126 13.73 -5.25 20.55
N LYS A 127 14.24 -4.56 21.58
CA LYS A 127 13.56 -3.38 22.15
C LYS A 127 13.45 -2.25 21.13
N LEU A 128 14.54 -1.91 20.42
CA LEU A 128 14.50 -0.94 19.32
C LEU A 128 13.51 -1.38 18.22
N TYR A 129 13.56 -2.65 17.82
CA TYR A 129 12.61 -3.21 16.85
C TYR A 129 11.15 -3.01 17.28
N ASN A 130 10.82 -3.38 18.51
CA ASN A 130 9.47 -3.24 19.05
C ASN A 130 9.04 -1.76 19.16
N GLU A 131 9.94 -0.86 19.57
CA GLU A 131 9.63 0.58 19.62
C GLU A 131 9.41 1.18 18.22
N ILE A 132 10.09 0.69 17.18
CA ILE A 132 9.79 1.08 15.78
C ILE A 132 8.39 0.61 15.39
N ILE A 133 8.00 -0.60 15.78
CA ILE A 133 6.64 -1.11 15.54
C ILE A 133 5.60 -0.25 16.24
N ASP A 134 5.83 0.10 17.51
CA ASP A 134 4.93 0.98 18.27
C ASP A 134 4.85 2.38 17.65
N LEU A 135 5.96 2.92 17.16
CA LEU A 135 5.99 4.18 16.42
C LEU A 135 5.10 4.12 15.17
N PHE A 136 5.14 3.00 14.43
CA PHE A 136 4.30 2.80 13.26
C PHE A 136 2.82 2.64 13.64
N ARG A 137 2.51 1.93 14.73
CA ARG A 137 1.12 1.85 15.25
C ARG A 137 0.56 3.23 15.57
N ASN A 138 1.35 4.08 16.21
CA ASN A 138 0.92 5.43 16.56
C ASN A 138 0.62 6.31 15.33
N GLN A 139 1.21 5.97 14.18
CA GLN A 139 0.92 6.63 12.90
C GLN A 139 -0.18 5.94 12.08
N ASN A 140 -0.81 4.89 12.62
CA ASN A 140 -1.82 4.08 11.92
C ASN A 140 -1.34 3.57 10.54
N VAL A 141 -0.05 3.28 10.40
CA VAL A 141 0.51 2.76 9.15
C VAL A 141 0.53 1.24 9.15
N GLY A 142 0.70 0.65 7.97
CA GLY A 142 0.97 -0.78 7.81
C GLY A 142 0.85 -1.22 6.36
N TRP A 143 0.90 -2.52 6.14
CA TRP A 143 0.94 -3.11 4.80
C TRP A 143 -0.36 -3.82 4.47
N THR A 144 -0.90 -3.55 3.28
CA THR A 144 -2.03 -4.28 2.71
C THR A 144 -1.56 -5.53 1.97
N GLY A 145 -2.47 -6.48 1.71
CA GLY A 145 -2.16 -7.66 0.91
C GLY A 145 -1.20 -8.67 1.56
N GLY A 146 -1.06 -8.66 2.89
CA GLY A 146 -0.33 -9.69 3.62
C GLY A 146 1.20 -9.64 3.53
N VAL A 147 1.80 -8.56 2.99
CA VAL A 147 3.27 -8.45 2.83
C VAL A 147 4.01 -7.95 4.07
N HIS A 148 3.32 -7.78 5.20
CA HIS A 148 3.89 -7.26 6.44
C HIS A 148 5.01 -8.16 7.00
N ASP A 149 4.85 -9.49 6.97
CA ASP A 149 5.85 -10.42 7.51
C ASP A 149 7.09 -10.61 6.61
N THR A 150 7.02 -10.14 5.36
CA THR A 150 8.12 -10.25 4.39
C THR A 150 8.74 -8.88 4.12
N ILE A 151 8.05 -8.05 3.32
CA ILE A 151 8.51 -6.73 2.92
C ILE A 151 8.51 -5.77 4.11
N GLY A 152 7.44 -5.81 4.92
CA GLY A 152 7.35 -4.96 6.11
C GLY A 152 8.44 -5.28 7.14
N LYS A 153 8.67 -6.57 7.39
CA LYS A 153 9.75 -7.04 8.28
C LYS A 153 11.11 -6.61 7.79
N ALA A 154 11.38 -6.74 6.49
CA ALA A 154 12.61 -6.27 5.89
C ALA A 154 12.81 -4.76 6.09
N PHE A 155 11.76 -3.96 5.91
CA PHE A 155 11.82 -2.52 6.12
C PHE A 155 12.13 -2.14 7.57
N VAL A 156 11.38 -2.70 8.54
CA VAL A 156 11.61 -2.45 9.96
C VAL A 156 13.04 -2.84 10.36
N ASN A 157 13.51 -4.00 9.91
CA ASN A 157 14.88 -4.46 10.17
C ASN A 157 15.93 -3.51 9.57
N ARG A 158 15.69 -2.95 8.39
CA ARG A 158 16.62 -2.00 7.77
C ARG A 158 16.70 -0.69 8.56
N ILE A 159 15.57 -0.17 9.04
CA ILE A 159 15.55 1.01 9.94
C ILE A 159 16.26 0.69 11.24
N MET A 160 15.89 -0.43 11.88
CA MET A 160 16.51 -0.88 13.12
C MET A 160 18.03 -0.98 12.98
N ASN A 161 18.53 -1.65 11.93
CA ASN A 161 19.96 -1.80 11.69
C ASN A 161 20.67 -0.45 11.47
N ALA A 162 20.02 0.49 10.79
CA ALA A 162 20.56 1.83 10.57
C ALA A 162 20.66 2.61 11.88
N ILE A 163 19.55 2.69 12.63
CA ILE A 163 19.48 3.40 13.92
C ILE A 163 20.45 2.76 14.92
N TRP A 164 20.43 1.44 15.06
CA TRP A 164 21.33 0.69 15.95
C TRP A 164 22.81 0.98 15.68
N TYR A 165 23.18 1.09 14.41
CA TYR A 165 24.57 1.34 14.02
C TYR A 165 25.04 2.76 14.36
N ILE A 166 24.14 3.75 14.27
CA ILE A 166 24.49 5.16 14.53
C ILE A 166 24.20 5.63 15.96
N ASP A 167 23.46 4.85 16.74
CA ASP A 167 22.97 5.17 18.10
C ASP A 167 24.05 5.78 19.01
N LEU A 168 25.24 5.18 19.04
CA LEU A 168 26.36 5.64 19.87
C LEU A 168 27.06 6.90 19.37
N HIS A 169 26.80 7.27 18.12
CA HIS A 169 27.49 8.34 17.41
C HIS A 169 26.57 9.54 17.15
N LEU A 170 25.36 9.55 17.71
CA LEU A 170 24.37 10.60 17.47
C LEU A 170 24.89 12.00 17.80
N SER A 171 25.69 12.15 18.87
CA SER A 171 26.34 13.42 19.22
C SER A 171 27.41 13.85 18.20
N THR A 172 28.22 12.91 17.72
CA THR A 172 29.23 13.17 16.67
C THR A 172 28.55 13.54 15.35
N LEU A 173 27.48 12.84 15.00
CA LEU A 173 26.65 13.13 13.83
C LEU A 173 26.01 14.52 13.96
N HIS A 174 25.44 14.85 15.11
CA HIS A 174 24.86 16.17 15.39
C HIS A 174 25.89 17.31 15.23
N ALA A 175 27.12 17.12 15.74
CA ALA A 175 28.21 18.09 15.56
C ALA A 175 28.62 18.31 14.09
N ARG A 176 28.22 17.42 13.18
CA ARG A 176 28.40 17.53 11.72
C ARG A 176 27.09 17.88 10.99
N SER A 177 26.11 18.40 11.72
CA SER A 177 24.77 18.74 11.21
C SER A 177 24.09 17.55 10.52
N CYS A 178 24.29 16.35 11.07
CA CYS A 178 23.68 15.10 10.65
C CYS A 178 22.70 14.66 11.75
N ASN A 179 21.59 15.38 11.89
CA ASN A 179 20.67 15.22 13.02
C ASN A 179 19.67 14.10 12.75
N LEU A 180 19.45 13.20 13.70
CA LEU A 180 18.43 12.15 13.57
C LEU A 180 17.06 12.78 13.23
N PRO A 181 16.29 12.23 12.25
CA PRO A 181 14.99 12.78 11.90
C PRO A 181 14.04 12.81 13.10
N VAL A 182 13.28 13.90 13.25
CA VAL A 182 12.36 14.13 14.39
C VAL A 182 11.39 12.98 14.61
N PHE A 183 10.98 12.31 13.54
CA PHE A 183 10.14 11.13 13.65
C PHE A 183 10.78 10.01 14.49
N PHE A 184 12.06 9.73 14.29
CA PHE A 184 12.78 8.69 15.03
C PHE A 184 13.25 9.14 16.41
N THR A 185 13.27 10.45 16.71
CA THR A 185 13.55 10.92 18.09
C THR A 185 12.39 10.64 19.05
N GLN A 186 11.20 10.33 18.52
CA GLN A 186 10.02 9.95 19.31
C GLN A 186 10.09 8.51 19.85
N LEU A 187 11.11 7.74 19.47
CA LEU A 187 11.38 6.45 20.08
C LEU A 187 11.54 6.59 21.60
N LYS A 188 10.82 5.77 22.36
CA LYS A 188 10.67 5.92 23.82
C LYS A 188 12.02 5.93 24.54
N THR A 189 12.96 5.09 24.12
CA THR A 189 14.30 5.07 24.70
C THR A 189 15.04 6.40 24.54
N TYR A 190 14.89 7.08 23.40
CA TYR A 190 15.46 8.41 23.19
C TYR A 190 14.73 9.51 23.96
N GLN A 191 13.41 9.41 24.09
CA GLN A 191 12.63 10.33 24.93
C GLN A 191 13.04 10.26 26.40
N ASP A 192 13.43 9.08 26.87
CA ASP A 192 14.00 8.86 28.21
C ASP A 192 15.47 9.35 28.35
N GLY A 193 16.07 9.92 27.31
CA GLY A 193 17.47 10.36 27.29
C GLY A 193 18.48 9.20 27.32
N LYS A 194 18.07 7.99 26.90
CA LYS A 194 18.90 6.77 26.90
C LYS A 194 19.28 6.37 25.48
N THR A 195 20.28 5.50 25.37
CA THR A 195 20.66 4.82 24.13
C THR A 195 20.30 3.34 24.20
N TYR A 196 20.15 2.70 23.06
CA TYR A 196 19.84 1.27 22.98
C TYR A 196 21.09 0.43 23.17
N ASN A 197 22.16 0.79 22.48
CA ASN A 197 23.38 0.02 22.41
C ASN A 197 24.27 0.28 23.64
N LYS A 198 23.86 -0.26 24.79
CA LYS A 198 24.56 -0.09 26.09
C LYS A 198 25.86 -0.89 26.19
N PHE A 199 26.01 -1.96 25.39
CA PHE A 199 27.17 -2.85 25.42
C PHE A 199 28.50 -2.10 25.18
N TYR A 200 28.44 -0.98 24.47
CA TYR A 200 29.58 -0.13 24.18
C TYR A 200 29.91 0.89 25.29
N HIS A 201 29.04 1.06 26.28
CA HIS A 201 29.30 1.91 27.46
C HIS A 201 29.91 1.13 28.62
N THR A 202 29.65 -0.18 28.71
CA THR A 202 30.13 -1.05 29.80
C THR A 202 31.40 -1.83 29.48
N SER A 203 31.85 -1.80 28.22
CA SER A 203 32.99 -2.56 27.71
C SER A 203 34.25 -1.70 27.63
N TYR A 204 35.39 -2.22 28.11
CA TYR A 204 36.71 -1.59 28.00
C TYR A 204 37.31 -1.66 26.58
N HIS A 205 36.58 -2.21 25.60
CA HIS A 205 37.07 -2.36 24.23
C HIS A 205 36.92 -1.07 23.41
N LYS A 206 37.86 -0.86 22.49
CA LYS A 206 37.88 0.29 21.57
C LYS A 206 36.57 0.35 20.77
N LYS A 207 35.90 1.50 20.81
CA LYS A 207 34.68 1.76 20.05
C LYS A 207 34.99 1.61 18.55
N ASN A 208 34.23 0.76 17.86
CA ASN A 208 34.35 0.66 16.42
C ASN A 208 33.89 1.98 15.79
N PRO A 209 34.76 2.69 15.06
CA PRO A 209 34.35 3.90 14.39
C PRO A 209 33.30 3.59 13.31
N LEU A 210 32.45 4.56 13.01
CA LEU A 210 31.57 4.48 11.85
C LEU A 210 32.42 4.28 10.58
N SER A 211 32.03 3.29 9.78
CA SER A 211 32.68 2.97 8.51
C SER A 211 31.86 3.54 7.35
N GLN A 212 32.56 4.20 6.42
CA GLN A 212 31.96 4.71 5.19
C GLN A 212 31.24 3.60 4.41
N GLN A 213 31.86 2.42 4.25
CA GLN A 213 31.26 1.30 3.54
C GLN A 213 29.96 0.83 4.20
N LYS A 214 29.93 0.75 5.54
CA LYS A 214 28.74 0.29 6.27
C LYS A 214 27.61 1.31 6.19
N LEU A 215 27.91 2.60 6.28
CA LEU A 215 26.92 3.67 6.12
C LEU A 215 26.31 3.69 4.72
N VAL A 216 27.14 3.54 3.68
CA VAL A 216 26.66 3.42 2.29
C VAL A 216 25.75 2.21 2.15
N TYR A 217 26.17 1.03 2.63
CA TYR A 217 25.36 -0.19 2.59
C TYR A 217 23.99 -0.01 3.27
N LEU A 218 23.97 0.57 4.48
CA LEU A 218 22.73 0.82 5.22
C LEU A 218 21.81 1.79 4.48
N SER A 219 22.39 2.86 3.92
CA SER A 219 21.63 3.85 3.12
C SER A 219 21.00 3.21 1.89
N SER A 220 21.75 2.41 1.12
CA SER A 220 21.24 1.72 -0.07
C SER A 220 20.19 0.67 0.28
N SER A 221 20.34 -0.03 1.41
CA SER A 221 19.34 -0.99 1.87
C SER A 221 17.99 -0.32 2.18
N LEU A 222 18.02 0.87 2.80
CA LEU A 222 16.83 1.68 3.04
C LEU A 222 16.23 2.19 1.73
N GLU A 223 17.04 2.66 0.79
CA GLU A 223 16.60 3.09 -0.55
C GLU A 223 15.80 2.00 -1.29
N LEU A 224 16.25 0.75 -1.20
CA LEU A 224 15.51 -0.39 -1.76
C LEU A 224 14.11 -0.57 -1.17
N SER A 225 13.89 -0.14 0.08
CA SER A 225 12.59 -0.26 0.75
C SER A 225 11.66 0.88 0.38
N VAL A 226 12.16 2.11 0.40
CA VAL A 226 11.35 3.30 0.06
C VAL A 226 11.02 3.38 -1.43
N SER A 227 11.74 2.62 -2.27
CA SER A 227 11.43 2.49 -3.71
C SER A 227 10.33 1.45 -4.00
N GLN A 228 9.80 0.76 -2.99
CA GLN A 228 8.75 -0.24 -3.18
C GLN A 228 7.38 0.42 -3.42
N PRO A 229 6.46 -0.19 -4.19
CA PRO A 229 5.16 0.43 -4.52
C PRO A 229 4.32 0.85 -3.30
N TRP A 230 4.40 0.11 -2.19
CA TRP A 230 3.64 0.42 -0.97
C TRP A 230 4.07 1.73 -0.31
N ALA A 231 5.30 2.18 -0.53
CA ALA A 231 5.85 3.39 0.08
C ALA A 231 5.23 4.69 -0.49
N ASN A 232 4.59 4.60 -1.65
CA ASN A 232 3.90 5.73 -2.28
C ASN A 232 2.47 5.95 -1.74
N ASN A 233 1.99 5.09 -0.84
CA ASN A 233 0.66 5.25 -0.25
C ASN A 233 0.68 6.38 0.79
N ASP A 234 -0.33 7.27 0.73
CA ASP A 234 -0.47 8.45 1.59
C ASP A 234 -0.45 8.14 3.10
N VAL A 235 -0.82 6.92 3.51
CA VAL A 235 -0.71 6.52 4.92
C VAL A 235 0.73 6.60 5.43
N TRP A 236 1.74 6.49 4.56
CA TRP A 236 3.15 6.51 4.92
C TRP A 236 3.79 7.92 4.88
N ASN A 237 3.00 8.98 4.74
CA ASN A 237 3.45 10.36 4.54
C ASN A 237 4.36 10.94 5.64
N GLN A 238 4.37 10.39 6.84
CA GLN A 238 5.30 10.80 7.91
C GLN A 238 6.55 9.91 7.96
N VAL A 239 6.38 8.61 7.76
CA VAL A 239 7.45 7.61 7.92
C VAL A 239 8.43 7.65 6.76
N ILE A 240 7.94 7.77 5.52
CA ILE A 240 8.78 7.70 4.33
C ILE A 240 9.68 8.95 4.20
N PRO A 241 9.17 10.19 4.36
CA PRO A 241 10.06 11.35 4.40
C PRO A 241 11.09 11.28 5.53
N ALA A 242 10.70 10.81 6.72
CA ALA A 242 11.67 10.60 7.80
C ALA A 242 12.75 9.57 7.45
N THR A 243 12.37 8.51 6.75
CA THR A 243 13.33 7.48 6.29
C THR A 243 14.25 8.02 5.21
N LEU A 244 13.75 8.84 4.29
CA LEU A 244 14.57 9.54 3.30
C LEU A 244 15.56 10.49 3.97
N SER A 245 15.14 11.26 4.97
CA SER A 245 16.07 12.09 5.75
C SER A 245 17.13 11.24 6.48
N LEU A 246 16.76 10.07 7.01
CA LEU A 246 17.74 9.13 7.59
C LEU A 246 18.76 8.67 6.55
N ILE A 247 18.33 8.33 5.34
CA ILE A 247 19.21 7.96 4.21
C ILE A 247 20.20 9.10 3.91
N GLU A 248 19.71 10.34 3.81
CA GLU A 248 20.53 11.52 3.54
C GLU A 248 21.61 11.73 4.61
N ILE A 249 21.26 11.56 5.88
CA ILE A 249 22.20 11.65 7.01
C ILE A 249 23.31 10.62 6.89
N LEU A 250 22.97 9.36 6.61
CA LEU A 250 23.94 8.28 6.44
C LEU A 250 24.90 8.58 5.28
N LYS A 251 24.37 9.04 4.15
CA LYS A 251 25.15 9.41 2.96
C LYS A 251 26.06 10.61 3.21
N LYS A 252 25.52 11.66 3.84
CA LYS A 252 26.26 12.88 4.19
C LYS A 252 27.46 12.55 5.08
N TYR A 253 27.23 11.76 6.12
CA TYR A 253 28.31 11.38 7.03
C TYR A 253 29.32 10.42 6.36
N ALA A 254 28.86 9.49 5.51
CA ALA A 254 29.75 8.66 4.70
C ALA A 254 30.66 9.50 3.79
N GLY A 255 30.12 10.52 3.13
CA GLY A 255 30.90 11.47 2.31
C GLY A 255 31.92 12.25 3.12
N TYR A 256 31.55 12.71 4.33
CA TYR A 256 32.48 13.34 5.26
C TYR A 256 33.67 12.42 5.63
N LEU A 257 33.41 11.14 5.90
CA LEU A 257 34.46 10.16 6.19
C LEU A 257 35.42 9.98 5.00
N THR A 258 34.91 9.94 3.76
CA THR A 258 35.75 9.88 2.56
C THR A 258 36.67 11.10 2.47
N ILE A 259 36.11 12.31 2.57
CA ILE A 259 36.89 13.56 2.49
C ILE A 259 37.97 13.60 3.58
N THR A 260 37.61 13.24 4.80
CA THR A 260 38.55 13.22 5.93
C THR A 260 39.68 12.22 5.71
N THR A 261 39.37 11.03 5.19
CA THR A 261 40.37 9.99 4.90
C THR A 261 41.30 10.43 3.76
N THR A 262 40.75 11.00 2.69
CA THR A 262 41.53 11.54 1.58
C THR A 262 42.49 12.64 2.04
N ASN A 263 42.00 13.59 2.86
CA ASN A 263 42.82 14.67 3.39
C ASN A 263 43.94 14.14 4.31
N MET A 264 43.66 13.15 5.16
CA MET A 264 44.69 12.53 5.99
C MET A 264 45.74 11.81 5.15
N ASN A 265 45.34 11.08 4.10
CA ASN A 265 46.30 10.44 3.20
C ASN A 265 47.18 11.45 2.48
N ILE A 266 46.63 12.59 2.02
CA ILE A 266 47.42 13.67 1.41
C ILE A 266 48.46 14.21 2.40
N LEU A 267 48.07 14.46 3.65
CA LEU A 267 48.99 14.93 4.70
C LEU A 267 50.08 13.90 5.05
N HIS A 268 49.72 12.61 5.06
CA HIS A 268 50.70 11.53 5.31
C HIS A 268 51.69 11.33 4.16
N HIS A 269 51.31 11.69 2.93
CA HIS A 269 52.15 11.57 1.74
C HIS A 269 52.82 12.89 1.32
N SER A 270 52.57 13.99 2.04
CA SER A 270 53.31 15.24 1.85
C SER A 270 54.59 15.22 2.70
N ASP A 271 55.76 15.37 2.07
CA ASP A 271 57.09 15.47 2.72
C ASP A 271 57.28 16.74 3.58
N GLY A 272 56.22 17.53 3.80
CA GLY A 272 56.24 18.71 4.64
C GLY A 272 56.14 18.33 6.12
N SER A 273 57.21 18.63 6.88
CA SER A 273 57.18 18.50 8.35
C SER A 273 55.97 19.22 8.94
N ALA A 274 55.11 18.51 9.67
CA ALA A 274 53.96 19.09 10.38
C ALA A 274 54.37 20.05 11.52
N ARG A 275 55.67 20.18 11.80
CA ARG A 275 56.26 21.21 12.66
C ARG A 275 57.32 21.95 11.84
N ASN A 276 57.01 23.16 11.41
CA ASN A 276 58.05 24.08 10.97
C ASN A 276 58.60 24.78 12.22
N PRO A 277 59.85 24.55 12.64
CA PRO A 277 60.43 25.18 13.84
C PRO A 277 60.57 26.71 13.72
N GLU A 278 60.32 27.29 12.54
CA GLU A 278 60.30 28.75 12.33
C GLU A 278 59.11 29.46 12.95
N ASN A 279 58.07 28.74 13.39
CA ASN A 279 56.88 29.32 14.02
C ASN A 279 56.89 29.27 15.56
N ASP A 280 57.92 28.67 16.18
CA ASP A 280 58.05 28.68 17.64
C ASP A 280 58.84 29.91 18.11
N CYS A 281 58.12 30.82 18.76
CA CYS A 281 58.59 31.93 19.60
C CYS A 281 59.19 33.17 18.90
N THR A 282 58.32 34.16 18.64
CA THR A 282 58.63 35.55 19.00
C THR A 282 57.84 35.90 20.26
N MET A 283 58.47 35.75 21.43
CA MET A 283 58.02 36.44 22.64
C MET A 283 58.64 37.84 22.62
N TYR A 284 57.79 38.87 22.63
CA TYR A 284 58.15 40.22 23.06
C TYR A 284 57.81 40.38 24.54
#